data_AF-A0A7R9B8B5-F1
#
_entry.id   AF-A0A7R9B8B5-F1
#
_cell.length_a   1.000
_cell.length_b   1.000
_cell.length_c   1.000
_cell.angle_alpha   90.00
_cell.angle_beta   90.00
_cell.angle_gamma   90.00
#
_symmetry.space_group_name_H-M   'P 1'
#
loop_
_entity.id
_entity.type
_entity.pdbx_description
1 polymer ?
#
loop_
_entity_poly.entity_id
_entity_poly.type
_entity_poly.pdbx_seq_one_letter_code
_entity_poly.pdbx_strand_id
1 'polypeptide(L)'
;MHLLLLLASSVLPILSGIRSETVVSATRTGLSRVGVDSREGRYRPPLPMHVMGTRDTGIVHSAFGAQTTGLVHPGSRPKKAGFMGLTKKSREQKLESIKFLLYTNDTEAPLKIDVDRSLSAVDTKLDTKVLIHGWHGSPSNYKSIIAAYLARGNVNVIAVDWGSLSMNMDYSASKADTEVTGIRVAQLLDNLADKGLNLSRVNCVGHSLGGQTAGVVGDRVTKGVLGMITGEWENTEII
;
A
#
# COMPACT_ATOMS: atom_id res chain seq x y z
N MET A 1 10.76 -69.63 30.47
CA MET A 1 9.31 -69.42 30.64
C MET A 1 8.88 -68.47 29.54
N HIS A 2 8.39 -68.98 28.40
CA HIS A 2 6.96 -69.01 28.02
C HIS A 2 6.34 -67.59 28.00
N LEU A 3 5.70 -67.04 26.96
CA LEU A 3 5.23 -67.52 25.66
C LEU A 3 4.77 -66.30 24.79
N LEU A 4 5.04 -66.41 23.50
CA LEU A 4 4.49 -65.81 22.26
C LEU A 4 3.01 -65.31 22.16
N LEU A 5 2.78 -64.36 21.22
CA LEU A 5 1.73 -64.24 20.14
C LEU A 5 0.57 -63.21 20.21
N LEU A 6 0.53 -62.36 19.15
CA LEU A 6 -0.56 -61.89 18.24
C LEU A 6 -1.92 -61.43 18.83
N LEU A 7 -2.50 -60.31 18.37
CA LEU A 7 -3.24 -60.22 17.09
C LEU A 7 -3.39 -58.77 16.58
N ALA A 8 -3.31 -58.64 15.25
CA ALA A 8 -3.73 -57.49 14.45
C ALA A 8 -5.23 -57.57 14.11
N SER A 9 -5.89 -56.42 13.91
CA SER A 9 -7.12 -56.20 13.11
C SER A 9 -7.37 -54.68 13.03
N SER A 10 -7.13 -54.02 11.87
CA SER A 10 -8.14 -53.44 10.96
C SER A 10 -9.15 -52.50 11.66
N VAL A 11 -9.30 -51.22 11.28
CA VAL A 11 -10.19 -50.75 10.19
C VAL A 11 -9.73 -49.39 9.61
N LEU A 12 -9.78 -49.30 8.28
CA LEU A 12 -9.47 -48.17 7.37
C LEU A 12 -10.67 -47.18 7.19
N PRO A 13 -10.50 -46.04 6.51
CA PRO A 13 -11.43 -44.91 6.52
C PRO A 13 -12.60 -45.07 5.55
N ILE A 14 -13.74 -44.42 5.85
CA ILE A 14 -14.89 -44.33 4.96
C ILE A 14 -14.75 -43.09 4.08
N LEU A 15 -14.60 -43.34 2.79
CA LEU A 15 -14.80 -42.44 1.67
C LEU A 15 -16.14 -42.80 1.01
N SER A 16 -17.00 -41.82 0.80
CA SER A 16 -18.03 -41.83 -0.25
C SER A 16 -18.32 -40.37 -0.59
N GLY A 17 -17.81 -39.85 -1.71
CA GLY A 17 -18.56 -39.79 -2.97
C GLY A 17 -19.42 -38.51 -2.95
N ILE A 18 -19.31 -37.57 -3.88
CA ILE A 18 -19.60 -37.74 -5.31
C ILE A 18 -18.95 -36.60 -6.13
N ARG A 19 -18.69 -36.94 -7.38
CA ARG A 19 -18.04 -36.25 -8.50
C ARG A 19 -18.63 -34.89 -8.90
N SER A 20 -17.73 -34.05 -9.43
CA SER A 20 -17.77 -33.32 -10.72
C SER A 20 -19.12 -33.11 -11.41
N GLU A 21 -19.46 -31.88 -11.79
CA GLU A 21 -19.24 -31.36 -13.15
C GLU A 21 -19.81 -29.93 -13.34
N THR A 22 -19.31 -29.30 -14.40
CA THR A 22 -19.95 -28.29 -15.28
C THR A 22 -19.95 -26.81 -14.86
N VAL A 23 -19.06 -26.08 -15.52
CA VAL A 23 -19.16 -24.67 -15.87
C VAL A 23 -20.44 -24.43 -16.69
N VAL A 24 -21.34 -23.56 -16.23
CA VAL A 24 -22.34 -22.91 -17.10
C VAL A 24 -22.47 -21.44 -16.72
N SER A 25 -22.03 -20.60 -17.65
CA SER A 25 -22.40 -19.20 -17.80
C SER A 25 -23.91 -19.10 -18.07
N ALA A 26 -24.64 -18.25 -17.34
CA ALA A 26 -26.04 -17.97 -17.63
C ALA A 26 -26.33 -16.47 -17.55
N THR A 27 -26.49 -15.91 -18.74
CA THR A 27 -27.08 -14.63 -19.07
C THR A 27 -28.55 -14.50 -18.63
N ARG A 28 -28.89 -13.31 -18.13
CA ARG A 28 -30.15 -12.54 -18.30
C ARG A 28 -31.40 -13.32 -18.74
N THR A 29 -32.38 -13.48 -17.84
CA THR A 29 -33.79 -13.05 -17.93
C THR A 29 -34.62 -13.71 -16.82
N GLY A 30 -35.54 -12.95 -16.22
CA GLY A 30 -36.16 -13.29 -14.93
C GLY A 30 -37.36 -14.23 -15.00
N LEU A 31 -37.82 -14.63 -13.81
CA LEU A 31 -39.20 -15.02 -13.57
C LEU A 31 -39.55 -14.75 -12.10
N SER A 32 -40.60 -13.97 -11.89
CA SER A 32 -41.21 -13.66 -10.60
C SER A 32 -42.30 -14.66 -10.25
N ARG A 33 -42.47 -14.97 -8.96
CA ARG A 33 -43.77 -15.36 -8.38
C ARG A 33 -43.82 -15.05 -6.88
N VAL A 34 -44.94 -14.45 -6.49
CA VAL A 34 -45.27 -13.85 -5.19
C VAL A 34 -45.96 -14.87 -4.28
N GLY A 35 -45.75 -14.77 -2.96
CA GLY A 35 -46.48 -15.54 -1.95
C GLY A 35 -46.32 -15.02 -0.51
N VAL A 36 -47.13 -14.01 -0.18
CA VAL A 36 -47.80 -13.65 1.11
C VAL A 36 -47.02 -13.66 2.44
N ASP A 37 -46.97 -12.45 3.02
CA ASP A 37 -46.52 -12.03 4.36
C ASP A 37 -47.57 -12.33 5.46
N SER A 38 -47.09 -12.64 6.68
CA SER A 38 -47.78 -12.31 7.93
C SER A 38 -46.80 -12.33 9.11
N ARG A 39 -46.47 -11.13 9.62
CA ARG A 39 -46.10 -10.75 11.01
C ARG A 39 -44.64 -10.33 11.26
N GLU A 40 -44.48 -9.01 11.25
CA GLU A 40 -43.52 -8.16 11.97
C GLU A 40 -42.20 -8.77 12.50
N GLY A 41 -41.15 -8.53 11.72
CA GLY A 41 -39.75 -8.44 12.16
C GLY A 41 -38.97 -7.74 11.07
N ARG A 42 -38.88 -6.41 11.10
CA ARG A 42 -38.32 -5.59 10.00
C ARG A 42 -36.81 -5.84 9.82
N TYR A 43 -36.45 -6.84 9.02
CA TYR A 43 -35.16 -6.87 8.34
C TYR A 43 -35.18 -5.83 7.21
N ARG A 44 -34.32 -4.81 7.29
CA ARG A 44 -34.11 -3.86 6.19
C ARG A 44 -33.04 -4.45 5.25
N PRO A 45 -33.38 -4.87 4.02
CA PRO A 45 -32.36 -5.22 3.05
C PRO A 45 -31.57 -3.95 2.66
N PRO A 46 -30.26 -4.06 2.36
CA PRO A 46 -29.50 -2.96 1.80
C PRO A 46 -30.14 -2.51 0.47
N LEU A 47 -30.21 -1.20 0.25
CA LEU A 47 -30.73 -0.62 -0.98
C LEU A 47 -29.97 -1.20 -2.20
N PRO A 48 -30.66 -1.52 -3.31
CA PRO A 48 -29.98 -1.93 -4.52
C PRO A 48 -29.11 -0.78 -5.03
N MET A 49 -27.79 -0.98 -5.04
CA MET A 49 -26.90 -0.07 -5.75
C MET A 49 -27.30 -0.09 -7.23
N HIS A 50 -27.75 1.07 -7.71
CA HIS A 50 -27.83 1.36 -9.13
C HIS A 50 -26.44 1.17 -9.73
N VAL A 51 -26.28 0.16 -10.59
CA VAL A 51 -25.12 0.05 -11.46
C VAL A 51 -25.28 1.11 -12.55
N MET A 52 -24.76 2.30 -12.29
CA MET A 52 -24.57 3.34 -13.30
C MET A 52 -23.17 3.16 -13.89
N GLY A 53 -23.09 2.45 -15.02
CA GLY A 53 -21.86 2.38 -15.78
C GLY A 53 -21.65 3.67 -16.55
N THR A 54 -20.55 4.38 -16.30
CA THR A 54 -19.85 5.22 -17.29
C THR A 54 -18.40 5.46 -16.88
N ARG A 55 -17.49 4.97 -17.74
CA ARG A 55 -16.31 5.62 -18.34
C ARG A 55 -15.33 6.41 -17.43
N ASP A 56 -14.07 5.97 -17.50
CA ASP A 56 -12.83 6.75 -17.40
C ASP A 56 -12.86 7.99 -16.52
N THR A 57 -12.55 7.82 -15.24
CA THR A 57 -11.68 8.73 -14.47
C THR A 57 -11.20 7.97 -13.22
N GLY A 58 -9.89 7.93 -12.99
CA GLY A 58 -9.31 7.31 -11.80
C GLY A 58 -9.73 8.08 -10.55
N ILE A 59 -10.55 7.45 -9.71
CA ILE A 59 -10.94 7.96 -8.39
C ILE A 59 -10.24 7.10 -7.34
N VAL A 60 -9.44 7.76 -6.50
CA VAL A 60 -8.89 7.21 -5.27
C VAL A 60 -10.01 7.10 -4.22
N HIS A 61 -10.22 5.91 -3.65
CA HIS A 61 -11.04 5.78 -2.44
C HIS A 61 -10.16 6.04 -1.21
N SER A 62 -10.32 7.22 -0.60
CA SER A 62 -10.01 7.43 0.81
C SER A 62 -11.33 7.72 1.53
N ALA A 63 -11.72 6.82 2.43
CA ALA A 63 -12.85 7.06 3.32
C ALA A 63 -12.35 7.89 4.51
N PHE A 64 -12.51 9.21 4.45
CA PHE A 64 -12.70 10.00 5.66
C PHE A 64 -13.66 11.16 5.39
N GLY A 65 -14.80 11.11 6.09
CA GLY A 65 -15.80 12.16 6.08
C GLY A 65 -15.29 13.39 6.83
N ALA A 66 -15.11 14.48 6.10
CA ALA A 66 -15.31 15.83 6.59
C ALA A 66 -15.84 16.65 5.41
N GLN A 67 -17.11 17.06 5.49
CA GLN A 67 -17.70 17.97 4.52
C GLN A 67 -16.98 19.31 4.58
N THR A 68 -16.19 19.61 3.55
CA THR A 68 -15.98 20.97 3.07
C THR A 68 -16.14 20.96 1.55
N THR A 69 -17.33 21.33 1.07
CA THR A 69 -17.54 21.64 -0.35
C THR A 69 -16.84 22.96 -0.64
N GLY A 70 -15.57 22.88 -1.05
CA GLY A 70 -14.81 23.99 -1.62
C GLY A 70 -14.40 23.64 -3.04
N LEU A 71 -14.82 24.44 -4.01
CA LEU A 71 -14.32 24.38 -5.39
C LEU A 71 -12.79 24.48 -5.37
N VAL A 72 -12.09 23.41 -5.76
CA VAL A 72 -10.64 23.41 -5.92
C VAL A 72 -10.33 24.17 -7.21
N HIS A 73 -9.95 25.44 -7.07
CA HIS A 73 -9.38 26.21 -8.18
C HIS A 73 -8.01 25.62 -8.56
N PRO A 74 -7.73 25.38 -9.86
CA PRO A 74 -6.42 24.97 -10.31
C PRO A 74 -5.44 26.14 -10.13
N GLY A 75 -4.66 26.12 -9.04
CA GLY A 75 -3.67 27.17 -8.76
C GLY A 75 -3.25 27.32 -7.29
N SER A 76 -3.99 26.75 -6.33
CA SER A 76 -3.74 26.97 -4.90
C SER A 76 -3.09 25.76 -4.23
N ARG A 77 -1.83 25.45 -4.59
CA ARG A 77 -1.03 24.46 -3.85
C ARG A 77 -0.71 25.03 -2.44
N PRO A 78 -1.09 24.37 -1.33
CA PRO A 78 -0.82 24.88 0.01
C PRO A 78 0.69 24.96 0.27
N LYS A 79 1.13 26.08 0.86
CA LYS A 79 2.54 26.34 1.15
C LYS A 79 2.99 25.59 2.41
N LYS A 80 3.85 24.57 2.22
CA LYS A 80 4.91 24.08 3.14
C LYS A 80 4.59 24.10 4.65
N ALA A 81 3.54 23.43 5.13
CA ALA A 81 3.24 23.42 6.56
C ALA A 81 4.32 22.71 7.39
N GLY A 82 4.88 21.60 6.89
CA GLY A 82 5.94 20.81 7.55
C GLY A 82 7.29 21.52 7.74
N PHE A 83 7.45 22.76 7.27
CA PHE A 83 8.68 23.54 7.47
C PHE A 83 8.45 24.95 8.01
N MET A 84 7.23 25.29 8.41
CA MET A 84 6.91 26.62 8.90
C MET A 84 7.71 26.91 10.17
N GLY A 85 8.49 28.00 10.18
CA GLY A 85 9.33 28.40 11.31
C GLY A 85 10.70 27.71 11.43
N LEU A 86 11.04 26.74 10.56
CA LEU A 86 12.36 26.08 10.61
C LEU A 86 13.45 26.89 9.88
N THR A 87 14.64 26.96 10.49
CA THR A 87 15.83 27.52 9.83
C THR A 87 16.23 26.67 8.63
N LYS A 88 16.90 27.26 7.62
CA LYS A 88 17.43 26.53 6.45
C LYS A 88 18.24 25.30 6.86
N LYS A 89 19.16 25.47 7.82
CA LYS A 89 20.00 24.40 8.37
C LYS A 89 19.17 23.26 8.97
N SER A 90 18.16 23.58 9.78
CA SER A 90 17.28 22.56 10.38
C SER A 90 16.48 21.80 9.32
N ARG A 91 16.04 22.48 8.26
CA ARG A 91 15.34 21.85 7.14
C ARG A 91 16.24 20.87 6.39
N GLU A 92 17.46 21.28 6.08
CA GLU A 92 18.46 20.44 5.40
C GLU A 92 18.77 19.20 6.24
N GLN A 93 18.98 19.36 7.55
CA GLN A 93 19.19 18.24 8.48
C GLN A 93 18.03 17.24 8.48
N LYS A 94 16.77 17.72 8.50
CA LYS A 94 15.62 16.81 8.39
C LYS A 94 15.63 16.04 7.07
N LEU A 95 15.88 16.72 5.96
CA LEU A 95 15.90 16.11 4.62
C LEU A 95 17.02 15.08 4.45
N GLU A 96 18.21 15.37 4.98
CA GLU A 96 19.37 14.47 4.95
C GLU A 96 19.22 13.25 5.86
N SER A 97 18.37 13.37 6.89
CA SER A 97 18.11 12.26 7.81
C SER A 97 17.22 11.16 7.19
N ILE A 98 16.46 11.49 6.15
CA ILE A 98 15.63 10.54 5.41
C ILE A 98 16.51 9.76 4.43
N LYS A 99 16.50 8.42 4.53
CA LYS A 99 17.33 7.54 3.71
C LYS A 99 16.47 6.66 2.82
N PHE A 100 17.01 6.33 1.65
CA PHE A 100 16.38 5.44 0.70
C PHE A 100 17.25 4.19 0.54
N LEU A 101 16.66 3.04 0.83
CA LEU A 101 17.31 1.74 0.78
C LEU A 101 16.70 0.95 -0.39
N LEU A 102 17.49 0.77 -1.45
CA LEU A 102 17.11 0.00 -2.63
C LEU A 102 17.46 -1.47 -2.42
N TYR A 103 16.47 -2.33 -2.57
CA TYR A 103 16.61 -3.77 -2.64
C TYR A 103 16.27 -4.23 -4.06
N THR A 104 17.11 -5.10 -4.61
CA THR A 104 16.87 -5.80 -5.87
C THR A 104 17.19 -7.28 -5.70
N ASN A 105 16.83 -8.10 -6.69
CA ASN A 105 17.15 -9.53 -6.71
C ASN A 105 18.67 -9.81 -6.77
N ASP A 106 19.46 -8.83 -7.19
CA ASP A 106 20.90 -8.98 -7.44
C ASP A 106 21.77 -8.54 -6.25
N THR A 107 21.17 -8.02 -5.18
CA THR A 107 21.89 -7.44 -4.05
C THR A 107 21.69 -8.25 -2.78
N GLU A 108 22.78 -8.68 -2.13
CA GLU A 108 22.72 -9.36 -0.82
C GLU A 108 22.28 -8.41 0.32
N ALA A 109 22.55 -7.11 0.16
CA ALA A 109 22.22 -6.05 1.11
C ALA A 109 21.72 -4.81 0.37
N PRO A 110 20.86 -3.98 0.99
CA PRO A 110 20.30 -2.83 0.31
C PRO A 110 21.36 -1.79 -0.06
N LEU A 111 21.24 -1.24 -1.26
CA LEU A 111 22.02 -0.10 -1.71
C LEU A 111 21.39 1.19 -1.19
N LYS A 112 22.19 2.04 -0.55
CA LYS A 112 21.73 3.39 -0.20
C LYS A 112 21.73 4.26 -1.45
N ILE A 113 20.57 4.79 -1.81
CA ILE A 113 20.43 5.80 -2.87
C ILE A 113 20.11 7.16 -2.26
N ASP A 114 20.44 8.23 -2.99
CA ASP A 114 20.11 9.61 -2.63
C ASP A 114 19.17 10.18 -3.68
N VAL A 115 18.48 11.27 -3.36
CA VAL A 115 17.55 11.94 -4.27
C VAL A 115 18.24 12.38 -5.55
N ASP A 116 19.52 12.77 -5.48
CA ASP A 116 20.27 13.28 -6.63
C ASP A 116 21.44 12.38 -7.05
N ARG A 117 21.74 11.31 -6.30
CA ARG A 117 22.93 10.47 -6.49
C ARG A 117 22.58 8.99 -6.47
N SER A 118 23.37 8.19 -7.19
CA SER A 118 23.19 6.74 -7.29
C SER A 118 21.84 6.32 -7.89
N LEU A 119 21.17 7.22 -8.62
CA LEU A 119 19.89 6.93 -9.28
C LEU A 119 20.00 5.85 -10.36
N SER A 120 21.18 5.69 -10.97
CA SER A 120 21.45 4.64 -11.95
C SER A 120 21.42 3.22 -11.38
N ALA A 121 21.41 3.07 -10.04
CA ALA A 121 21.22 1.77 -9.40
C ALA A 121 19.77 1.26 -9.52
N VAL A 122 18.80 2.15 -9.76
CA VAL A 122 17.39 1.80 -9.99
C VAL A 122 17.21 1.46 -11.47
N ASP A 123 16.77 0.24 -11.77
CA ASP A 123 16.40 -0.11 -13.15
C ASP A 123 15.03 0.48 -13.48
N THR A 124 15.02 1.57 -14.25
CA THR A 124 13.81 2.32 -14.60
C THR A 124 12.82 1.54 -15.47
N LYS A 125 13.22 0.38 -16.01
CA LYS A 125 12.34 -0.50 -16.80
C LYS A 125 11.55 -1.49 -15.94
N LEU A 126 11.94 -1.68 -14.69
CA LEU A 126 11.27 -2.59 -13.76
C LEU A 126 10.14 -1.88 -13.00
N ASP A 127 9.21 -2.68 -12.51
CA ASP A 127 8.22 -2.22 -11.54
C ASP A 127 8.93 -1.75 -10.26
N THR A 128 8.42 -0.65 -9.68
CA THR A 128 9.03 -0.07 -8.47
C THR A 128 8.02 -0.05 -7.34
N LYS A 129 8.40 -0.59 -6.18
CA LYS A 129 7.60 -0.59 -4.95
C LYS A 129 8.28 0.32 -3.94
N VAL A 130 7.57 1.34 -3.45
CA VAL A 130 8.06 2.25 -2.42
C VAL A 130 7.38 1.90 -1.11
N LEU A 131 8.15 1.56 -0.07
CA LEU A 131 7.63 1.15 1.23
C LEU A 131 7.95 2.22 2.28
N ILE A 132 6.93 2.73 2.96
CA ILE A 132 7.05 3.82 3.94
C ILE A 132 6.51 3.37 5.29
N HIS A 133 7.40 3.26 6.29
CA HIS A 133 7.00 2.83 7.64
C HIS A 133 6.20 3.90 8.38
N GLY A 134 5.54 3.49 9.47
CA GLY A 134 4.78 4.38 10.35
C GLY A 134 5.60 5.00 11.49
N TRP A 135 4.87 5.56 12.45
CA TRP A 135 5.41 6.13 13.69
C TRP A 135 6.15 5.06 14.50
N HIS A 136 7.33 5.40 15.04
CA HIS A 136 8.25 4.45 15.71
C HIS A 136 8.65 3.22 14.88
N GLY A 137 8.47 3.28 13.55
CA GLY A 137 8.81 2.20 12.64
C GLY A 137 10.23 2.30 12.09
N SER A 138 10.59 1.31 11.29
CA SER A 138 11.82 1.27 10.51
C SER A 138 11.62 0.44 9.24
N PRO A 139 12.55 0.48 8.27
CA PRO A 139 12.53 -0.44 7.13
C PRO A 139 12.53 -1.93 7.52
N SER A 140 13.05 -2.26 8.72
CA SER A 140 13.12 -3.66 9.18
C SER A 140 11.73 -4.29 9.39
N ASN A 141 10.70 -3.47 9.61
CA ASN A 141 9.31 -3.90 9.71
C ASN A 141 8.78 -4.51 8.39
N TYR A 142 9.44 -4.23 7.26
CA TYR A 142 9.04 -4.71 5.93
C TYR A 142 9.87 -5.87 5.39
N LYS A 143 10.74 -6.51 6.19
CA LYS A 143 11.63 -7.56 5.68
C LYS A 143 10.88 -8.68 4.94
N SER A 144 9.79 -9.19 5.50
CA SER A 144 8.95 -10.23 4.87
C SER A 144 8.31 -9.74 3.57
N ILE A 145 7.80 -8.51 3.57
CA ILE A 145 7.15 -7.89 2.40
C ILE A 145 8.16 -7.63 1.28
N ILE A 146 9.36 -7.15 1.61
CA ILE A 146 10.47 -6.96 0.65
C ILE A 146 10.83 -8.32 0.03
N ALA A 147 11.05 -9.35 0.86
CA ALA A 147 11.36 -10.69 0.39
C ALA A 147 10.26 -11.25 -0.52
N ALA A 148 8.99 -11.04 -0.17
CA ALA A 148 7.85 -11.47 -0.97
C ALA A 148 7.79 -10.76 -2.34
N TYR A 149 8.09 -9.46 -2.40
CA TYR A 149 8.17 -8.75 -3.68
C TYR A 149 9.28 -9.31 -4.56
N LEU A 150 10.48 -9.48 -4.01
CA LEU A 150 11.64 -10.00 -4.75
C LEU A 150 11.44 -11.44 -5.20
N ALA A 151 10.75 -12.28 -4.41
CA ALA A 151 10.46 -13.66 -4.77
C ALA A 151 9.50 -13.81 -5.97
N ARG A 152 8.69 -12.79 -6.26
CA ARG A 152 7.68 -12.82 -7.33
C ARG A 152 8.20 -12.34 -8.68
N GLY A 153 9.38 -11.73 -8.73
CA GLY A 153 10.03 -11.30 -9.96
C GLY A 153 10.97 -10.13 -9.74
N ASN A 154 11.63 -9.72 -10.83
CA ASN A 154 12.59 -8.61 -10.80
C ASN A 154 11.85 -7.28 -10.64
N VAL A 155 12.03 -6.65 -9.49
CA VAL A 155 11.45 -5.36 -9.14
C VAL A 155 12.45 -4.50 -8.38
N ASN A 156 12.29 -3.18 -8.43
CA ASN A 156 12.95 -2.29 -7.48
C ASN A 156 12.08 -2.20 -6.23
N VAL A 157 12.65 -2.46 -5.04
CA VAL A 157 11.97 -2.15 -3.77
C VAL A 157 12.75 -1.07 -3.05
N ILE A 158 12.14 0.11 -2.89
CA ILE A 158 12.73 1.27 -2.21
C ILE A 158 12.07 1.39 -0.85
N ALA A 159 12.78 1.02 0.22
CA ALA A 159 12.33 1.27 1.59
C ALA A 159 12.78 2.66 2.05
N VAL A 160 11.84 3.44 2.57
CA VAL A 160 12.07 4.80 3.06
C VAL A 160 12.30 4.74 4.57
N ASP A 161 13.52 5.06 5.00
CA ASP A 161 13.90 5.21 6.41
C ASP A 161 13.76 6.68 6.81
N TRP A 162 12.72 6.97 7.60
CA TRP A 162 12.52 8.28 8.24
C TRP A 162 12.45 8.12 9.76
N GLY A 163 13.16 7.11 10.30
CA GLY A 163 13.22 6.80 11.73
C GLY A 163 13.60 8.00 12.61
N SER A 164 14.54 8.82 12.13
CA SER A 164 14.98 10.06 12.80
C SER A 164 13.86 11.06 13.09
N LEU A 165 12.80 11.06 12.29
CA LEU A 165 11.66 11.96 12.41
C LEU A 165 10.43 11.27 13.03
N SER A 166 10.25 9.99 12.73
CA SER A 166 9.12 9.17 13.18
C SER A 166 9.27 8.59 14.59
N MET A 167 10.46 8.63 15.20
CA MET A 167 10.68 8.23 16.59
C MET A 167 10.45 9.38 17.59
N ASN A 168 9.91 10.51 17.13
CA ASN A 168 9.56 11.60 18.04
C ASN A 168 8.37 11.18 18.92
N MET A 169 8.51 11.34 20.24
CA MET A 169 7.44 11.07 21.20
C MET A 169 6.23 11.99 20.99
N ASP A 170 6.44 13.19 20.42
CA ASP A 170 5.35 14.07 20.01
C ASP A 170 4.77 13.59 18.67
N TYR A 171 3.60 12.96 18.75
CA TYR A 171 2.83 12.52 17.58
C TYR A 171 2.51 13.66 16.61
N SER A 172 2.23 14.87 17.10
CA SER A 172 1.91 16.02 16.25
C SER A 172 3.14 16.45 15.44
N ALA A 173 4.32 16.41 16.05
CA ALA A 173 5.58 16.67 15.37
C ALA A 173 5.87 15.61 14.30
N SER A 174 5.76 14.31 14.63
CA SER A 174 5.94 13.24 13.64
C SER A 174 4.90 13.31 12.51
N LYS A 175 3.66 13.69 12.82
CA LYS A 175 2.61 13.92 11.82
C LYS A 175 2.97 15.07 10.89
N ALA A 176 3.49 16.18 11.40
CA ALA A 176 3.98 17.27 10.54
C ALA A 176 5.13 16.83 9.64
N ASP A 177 6.01 15.95 10.14
CA ASP A 177 7.13 15.41 9.39
C ASP A 177 6.73 14.42 8.29
N THR A 178 5.47 13.93 8.25
CA THR A 178 4.95 13.21 7.07
C THR A 178 4.98 14.06 5.81
N GLU A 179 4.73 15.37 5.93
CA GLU A 179 4.77 16.26 4.77
C GLU A 179 6.21 16.39 4.26
N VAL A 180 7.18 16.53 5.18
CA VAL A 180 8.61 16.62 4.85
C VAL A 180 9.09 15.35 4.17
N THR A 181 8.78 14.19 4.76
CA THR A 181 9.14 12.88 4.20
C THR A 181 8.49 12.67 2.84
N GLY A 182 7.19 12.96 2.71
CA GLY A 182 6.45 12.79 1.46
C GLY A 182 7.01 13.66 0.33
N ILE A 183 7.35 14.92 0.61
CA ILE A 183 8.03 15.80 -0.37
C ILE A 183 9.37 15.19 -0.80
N ARG A 184 10.18 14.69 0.15
CA ARG A 184 11.51 14.15 -0.16
C ARG A 184 11.42 12.88 -1.01
N VAL A 185 10.44 12.01 -0.74
CA VAL A 185 10.17 10.82 -1.56
C VAL A 185 9.67 11.23 -2.96
N ALA A 186 8.77 12.21 -3.06
CA ALA A 186 8.30 12.71 -4.35
C ALA A 186 9.45 13.29 -5.20
N GLN A 187 10.39 14.00 -4.59
CA GLN A 187 11.60 14.49 -5.28
C GLN A 187 12.45 13.34 -5.84
N LEU A 188 12.66 12.27 -5.07
CA LEU A 188 13.37 11.09 -5.57
C LEU A 188 12.67 10.50 -6.80
N LEU A 189 11.34 10.35 -6.74
CA LEU A 189 10.56 9.77 -7.82
C LEU A 189 10.55 10.65 -9.07
N ASP A 190 10.42 11.97 -8.93
CA ASP A 190 10.51 12.90 -10.05
C ASP A 190 11.92 12.85 -10.70
N ASN A 191 12.98 12.76 -9.90
CA ASN A 191 14.34 12.62 -10.42
C ASN A 191 14.58 11.27 -11.12
N LEU A 192 13.99 10.18 -10.62
CA LEU A 192 14.00 8.88 -11.30
C LEU A 192 13.16 8.91 -12.58
N ALA A 193 12.05 9.64 -12.60
CA ALA A 193 11.24 9.83 -13.80
C ALA A 193 12.03 10.58 -14.89
N ASP A 194 12.84 11.57 -14.51
CA ASP A 194 13.78 12.24 -15.42
C ASP A 194 14.88 11.28 -15.94
N LYS A 195 15.09 10.13 -15.30
CA LYS A 195 15.94 9.01 -15.79
C LYS A 195 15.17 7.94 -16.56
N GLY A 196 13.88 8.13 -16.79
CA GLY A 196 13.02 7.24 -17.57
C GLY A 196 12.16 6.29 -16.75
N LEU A 197 12.10 6.43 -15.41
CA LEU A 197 11.17 5.65 -14.60
C LEU A 197 9.73 6.03 -14.95
N ASN A 198 8.92 5.05 -15.36
CA ASN A 198 7.50 5.29 -15.57
C ASN A 198 6.76 5.28 -14.22
N LEU A 199 6.28 6.46 -13.78
CA LEU A 199 5.57 6.62 -12.51
C LEU A 199 4.26 5.80 -12.44
N SER A 200 3.63 5.44 -13.57
CA SER A 200 2.45 4.56 -13.57
C SER A 200 2.77 3.12 -13.16
N ARG A 201 4.06 2.75 -13.08
CA ARG A 201 4.56 1.45 -12.60
C ARG A 201 5.10 1.51 -11.17
N VAL A 202 4.92 2.65 -10.50
CA VAL A 202 5.30 2.87 -9.11
C VAL A 202 4.09 2.62 -8.21
N ASN A 203 4.25 1.68 -7.26
CA ASN A 203 3.28 1.45 -6.20
C ASN A 203 3.87 1.96 -4.88
N CYS A 204 3.23 2.95 -4.27
CA CYS A 204 3.63 3.50 -2.98
C CYS A 204 2.75 2.92 -1.86
N VAL A 205 3.37 2.18 -0.95
CA VAL A 205 2.70 1.49 0.16
C VAL A 205 3.18 2.10 1.47
N GLY A 206 2.23 2.53 2.30
CA GLY A 206 2.51 3.12 3.60
C GLY A 206 1.69 2.49 4.71
N HIS A 207 2.33 2.13 5.83
CA HIS A 207 1.65 1.64 7.03
C HIS A 207 1.48 2.76 8.06
N SER A 208 0.30 2.85 8.66
CA SER A 208 -0.05 3.84 9.68
C SER A 208 0.29 5.26 9.20
N LEU A 209 1.12 6.00 9.94
CA LEU A 209 1.57 7.34 9.56
C LEU A 209 2.31 7.37 8.21
N GLY A 210 2.89 6.24 7.78
CA GLY A 210 3.45 6.06 6.45
C GLY A 210 2.40 6.09 5.33
N GLY A 211 1.15 5.69 5.60
CA GLY A 211 0.03 5.79 4.67
C GLY A 211 -0.35 7.25 4.38
N GLN A 212 -0.36 8.09 5.42
CA GLN A 212 -0.48 9.56 5.25
C GLN A 212 0.69 10.12 4.42
N THR A 213 1.91 9.71 4.73
CA THR A 213 3.10 10.08 3.94
C THR A 213 2.95 9.66 2.48
N ALA A 214 2.48 8.44 2.18
CA ALA A 214 2.26 7.96 0.81
C ALA A 214 1.22 8.81 0.06
N GLY A 215 0.17 9.26 0.75
CA GLY A 215 -0.78 10.24 0.20
C GLY A 215 -0.11 11.57 -0.17
N VAL A 216 0.78 12.08 0.69
CA VAL A 216 1.60 13.27 0.37
C VAL A 216 2.50 13.00 -0.84
N VAL A 217 3.11 11.82 -0.97
CA VAL A 217 3.92 11.50 -2.14
C VAL A 217 3.10 11.64 -3.42
N GLY A 218 1.89 11.07 -3.45
CA GLY A 218 0.97 11.16 -4.58
C GLY A 218 0.58 12.60 -4.95
N ASP A 219 0.34 13.46 -3.96
CA ASP A 219 0.05 14.88 -4.15
C ASP A 219 1.26 15.68 -4.67
N ARG A 220 2.48 15.25 -4.32
CA ARG A 220 3.70 16.05 -4.54
C ARG A 220 4.55 15.63 -5.71
N VAL A 221 4.37 14.43 -6.27
CA VAL A 221 5.02 14.08 -7.55
C VAL A 221 4.47 14.96 -8.68
N THR A 222 5.36 15.41 -9.57
CA THR A 222 5.01 16.38 -10.62
C THR A 222 5.28 15.88 -12.02
N LYS A 223 6.08 14.82 -12.18
CA LYS A 223 6.47 14.27 -13.49
C LYS A 223 5.52 13.20 -14.01
N GLY A 224 4.39 12.96 -13.32
CA GLY A 224 3.39 11.97 -13.68
C GLY A 224 2.49 11.61 -12.51
N VAL A 225 1.74 10.52 -12.68
CA VAL A 225 0.83 9.98 -11.65
C VAL A 225 1.34 8.61 -11.23
N LEU A 226 1.35 8.35 -9.92
CA LEU A 226 1.71 7.03 -9.39
C LEU A 226 0.69 5.99 -9.83
N GLY A 227 1.16 4.78 -10.14
CA GLY A 227 0.28 3.67 -10.52
C GLY A 227 -0.69 3.28 -9.42
N MET A 228 -0.23 3.26 -8.18
CA MET A 228 -1.04 2.92 -7.02
C MET A 228 -0.50 3.53 -5.73
N ILE A 229 -1.41 3.91 -4.84
CA ILE A 229 -1.11 4.29 -3.44
C ILE A 229 -1.93 3.37 -2.53
N THR A 230 -1.26 2.70 -1.62
CA THR A 230 -1.89 1.83 -0.61
C THR A 230 -1.55 2.36 0.77
N GLY A 231 -2.58 2.68 1.56
CA GLY A 231 -2.45 3.07 2.95
C GLY A 231 -3.11 2.04 3.85
N GLU A 232 -2.35 1.48 4.77
CA GLU A 232 -2.87 0.53 5.76
C GLU A 232 -2.96 1.17 7.13
N TRP A 233 -4.07 1.00 7.82
CA TRP A 233 -4.29 1.47 9.18
C TRP A 233 -4.67 0.27 10.04
N GLU A 234 -3.99 0.12 11.18
CA GLU A 234 -4.00 -0.99 12.16
C GLU A 234 -2.90 -2.05 12.00
N ASN A 235 -2.43 -2.57 13.15
CA ASN A 235 -1.46 -3.66 13.30
C ASN A 235 -1.99 -4.93 12.62
N THR A 236 -1.85 -5.00 11.30
CA THR A 236 -2.11 -6.23 10.58
C THR A 236 -0.74 -6.88 10.41
N GLU A 237 -0.50 -7.96 11.16
CA GLU A 237 0.50 -8.93 10.72
C GLU A 237 0.08 -9.37 9.32
N ILE A 238 0.77 -8.85 8.31
CA ILE A 238 0.56 -9.27 6.92
C ILE A 238 1.21 -10.64 6.79
N ILE A 239 0.37 -11.67 6.79
CA ILE A 239 0.70 -13.08 6.57
C ILE A 239 0.96 -13.33 5.09
#